data_AF-A0A7Y9N3M4-F1
#
_entry.id   AF-A0A7Y9N3M4-F1
#
_cell.length_a   1.000
_cell.length_b   1.000
_cell.length_c   1.000
_cell.angle_alpha   90.00
_cell.angle_beta   90.00
_cell.angle_gamma   90.00
#
_symmetry.space_group_name_H-M   'P 1'
#
loop_
_entity.id
_entity.type
_entity.pdbx_description
1 polymer ?
#
loop_
_entity_poly.entity_id
_entity_poly.type
_entity_poly.pdbx_seq_one_letter_code
_entity_poly.pdbx_strand_id
1 'polypeptide(L)'
;MDAAPYLLLGLPILALIIGGPILRSRMGRRASATGAKAGKKFADEKLETALGELGTTLVIHAPEPRAREIIASAMAGKEREYVIRSDGGYGIRFVEPDDTLVRLVPVTEGTRMQIETFRDYFGFPQTVQFWTELRARVAAAAEAHEVTVAEGKPIRYVRGETIDDRNARWVQAP
;
A
#
# COMPACT_ATOMS: atom_id res chain seq x y z
N MET A 1 -37.19 -12.29 57.14
CA MET A 1 -36.32 -12.24 55.95
C MET A 1 -36.66 -10.96 55.24
N ASP A 2 -35.80 -9.94 55.38
CA ASP A 2 -36.08 -8.58 54.95
C ASP A 2 -35.90 -8.44 53.43
N ALA A 3 -36.96 -8.00 52.74
CA ALA A 3 -36.99 -7.82 51.28
C ALA A 3 -36.37 -6.48 50.81
N ALA A 4 -35.91 -5.64 51.74
CA ALA A 4 -35.36 -4.32 51.47
C ALA A 4 -34.08 -4.29 50.59
N PRO A 5 -33.08 -5.20 50.75
CA PRO A 5 -31.87 -5.15 49.93
C PRO A 5 -32.09 -5.59 48.47
N TYR A 6 -33.14 -6.37 48.20
CA TYR A 6 -33.47 -6.82 46.84
C TYR A 6 -34.15 -5.72 45.99
N LEU A 7 -34.89 -4.81 46.63
CA LEU A 7 -35.52 -3.66 45.94
C LEU A 7 -34.50 -2.57 45.57
N LEU A 8 -33.46 -2.37 46.38
CA LEU A 8 -32.39 -1.38 46.14
C LEU A 8 -31.43 -1.79 45.01
N LEU A 9 -31.25 -3.10 44.79
CA LEU A 9 -30.43 -3.65 43.69
C LEU A 9 -31.25 -3.93 42.41
N GLY A 10 -32.56 -4.22 42.54
CA GLY A 10 -33.43 -4.51 41.39
C GLY A 10 -33.79 -3.28 40.55
N LEU A 11 -34.00 -2.12 41.17
CA LEU A 11 -34.43 -0.89 40.50
C LEU A 11 -33.42 -0.33 39.47
N PRO A 12 -32.10 -0.23 39.76
CA PRO A 12 -31.12 0.30 38.79
C PRO A 12 -30.87 -0.67 37.62
N ILE A 13 -30.97 -1.97 37.85
CA ILE A 13 -30.83 -3.00 36.79
C ILE A 13 -32.04 -2.95 35.85
N LEU A 14 -33.26 -2.78 36.40
CA LEU A 14 -34.47 -2.63 35.59
C LEU A 14 -34.46 -1.33 34.76
N ALA A 15 -33.91 -0.24 35.31
CA ALA A 15 -33.74 1.03 34.59
C ALA A 15 -32.76 0.92 33.42
N LEU A 16 -31.69 0.14 33.54
CA LEU A 16 -30.72 -0.14 32.46
C LEU A 16 -31.33 -0.95 31.31
N ILE A 17 -32.18 -1.93 31.62
CA ILE A 17 -32.82 -2.80 30.63
C ILE A 17 -33.89 -2.03 29.83
N ILE A 18 -34.64 -1.14 30.49
CA ILE A 18 -35.72 -0.37 29.84
C ILE A 18 -35.19 0.92 29.17
N GLY A 19 -34.14 1.56 29.72
CA GLY A 19 -33.57 2.81 29.18
C GLY A 19 -32.61 2.64 28.00
N GLY A 20 -31.93 1.50 27.90
CA GLY A 20 -30.92 1.22 26.86
C GLY A 20 -31.43 1.24 25.41
N PRO A 21 -32.60 0.66 25.07
CA PRO A 21 -33.10 0.61 23.70
C PRO A 21 -33.48 1.99 23.14
N ILE A 22 -33.93 2.92 23.99
CA ILE A 22 -34.41 4.25 23.57
C ILE A 22 -33.23 5.20 23.29
N LEU A 23 -32.12 5.09 24.02
CA LEU A 23 -30.88 5.83 23.76
C LEU A 23 -30.12 5.30 22.52
N ARG A 24 -30.16 3.98 22.27
CA ARG A 24 -29.44 3.34 21.16
C ARG A 24 -29.97 3.72 19.78
N SER A 25 -31.28 3.93 19.64
CA SER A 25 -31.92 4.21 18.34
C SER A 25 -31.65 5.64 17.82
N ARG A 26 -31.53 6.64 18.71
CA ARG A 26 -31.22 8.03 18.32
C ARG A 26 -29.72 8.30 18.18
N MET A 27 -28.88 7.60 18.93
CA MET A 27 -27.42 7.79 18.87
C MET A 27 -26.75 6.95 17.77
N GLY A 28 -27.36 5.83 17.36
CA GLY A 28 -26.84 4.95 16.31
C GLY A 28 -26.66 5.62 14.95
N ARG A 29 -27.54 6.55 14.54
CA ARG A 29 -27.40 7.24 13.24
C ARG A 29 -26.23 8.23 13.21
N ARG A 30 -25.99 8.97 14.30
CA ARG A 30 -24.86 9.92 14.40
C ARG A 30 -23.54 9.22 14.64
N ALA A 31 -23.50 8.20 15.50
CA ALA A 31 -22.30 7.40 15.73
C ALA A 31 -21.90 6.58 14.49
N SER A 32 -22.87 6.05 13.73
CA SER A 32 -22.60 5.35 12.46
C SER A 32 -22.09 6.30 11.37
N ALA A 33 -22.60 7.53 11.28
CA ALA A 33 -22.12 8.51 10.32
C ALA A 33 -20.72 9.03 10.67
N THR A 34 -20.45 9.30 11.96
CA THR A 34 -19.11 9.71 12.43
C THR A 34 -18.10 8.57 12.30
N GLY A 35 -18.50 7.32 12.61
CA GLY A 35 -17.67 6.14 12.42
C GLY A 35 -17.35 5.86 10.95
N ALA A 36 -18.34 5.99 10.06
CA ALA A 36 -18.12 5.86 8.61
C ALA A 36 -17.20 6.97 8.07
N LYS A 37 -17.34 8.21 8.54
CA LYS A 37 -16.45 9.33 8.16
C LYS A 37 -15.03 9.12 8.67
N ALA A 38 -14.86 8.65 9.91
CA ALA A 38 -13.55 8.33 10.47
C ALA A 38 -12.89 7.16 9.74
N GLY A 39 -13.65 6.11 9.42
CA GLY A 39 -13.19 4.97 8.65
C GLY A 39 -12.76 5.35 7.24
N LYS A 40 -13.55 6.18 6.54
CA LYS A 40 -13.18 6.72 5.23
C LYS A 40 -11.90 7.53 5.31
N LYS A 41 -11.80 8.47 6.26
CA LYS A 41 -10.60 9.30 6.42
C LYS A 41 -9.35 8.45 6.67
N PHE A 42 -9.45 7.44 7.53
CA PHE A 42 -8.34 6.54 7.78
C PHE A 42 -7.94 5.74 6.53
N ALA A 43 -8.91 5.23 5.78
CA ALA A 43 -8.65 4.56 4.51
C ALA A 43 -7.97 5.49 3.49
N ASP A 44 -8.41 6.75 3.39
CA ASP A 44 -7.81 7.77 2.53
C ASP A 44 -6.36 8.06 2.96
N GLU A 45 -6.08 8.26 4.25
CA GLU A 45 -4.72 8.47 4.78
C GLU A 45 -3.79 7.27 4.52
N LYS A 46 -4.32 6.04 4.66
CA LYS A 46 -3.56 4.81 4.36
C LYS A 46 -3.27 4.68 2.88
N LEU A 47 -4.22 5.04 2.03
CA LEU A 47 -4.02 5.06 0.59
C LEU A 47 -2.97 6.11 0.21
N GLU A 48 -3.05 7.34 0.74
CA GLU A 48 -2.05 8.38 0.50
C GLU A 48 -0.64 7.94 0.90
N THR A 49 -0.52 7.29 2.07
CA THR A 49 0.76 6.73 2.52
C THR A 49 1.29 5.67 1.56
N ALA A 50 0.43 4.73 1.13
CA ALA A 50 0.79 3.69 0.17
C ALA A 50 1.22 4.26 -1.19
N LEU A 51 0.50 5.27 -1.69
CA LEU A 51 0.85 5.97 -2.93
C LEU A 51 2.18 6.71 -2.82
N GLY A 52 2.49 7.29 -1.64
CA GLY A 52 3.78 7.89 -1.35
C GLY A 52 4.93 6.89 -1.47
N GLU A 53 4.79 5.71 -0.83
CA GLU A 53 5.80 4.65 -0.86
C GLU A 53 5.99 4.05 -2.26
N LEU A 54 4.91 3.80 -3.00
CA LEU A 54 4.96 3.36 -4.40
C LEU A 54 5.54 4.45 -5.32
N GLY A 55 5.44 5.71 -4.90
CA GLY A 55 6.02 6.89 -5.54
C GLY A 55 7.52 7.04 -5.36
N THR A 56 8.11 6.46 -4.33
CA THR A 56 9.56 6.51 -4.10
C THR A 56 10.30 5.87 -5.26
N THR A 57 11.37 6.50 -5.74
CA THR A 57 12.24 5.97 -6.80
C THR A 57 13.66 5.80 -6.29
N LEU A 58 14.44 4.94 -6.94
CA LEU A 58 15.84 4.68 -6.59
C LEU A 58 16.72 4.97 -7.81
N VAL A 59 17.67 5.89 -7.66
CA VAL A 59 18.70 6.14 -8.67
C VAL A 59 19.90 5.26 -8.35
N ILE A 60 20.26 4.40 -9.29
CA ILE A 60 21.48 3.61 -9.27
C ILE A 60 22.51 4.41 -10.08
N HIS A 61 23.63 4.78 -9.46
CA HIS A 61 24.69 5.59 -10.09
C HIS A 61 25.55 4.76 -11.06
N ALA A 62 24.90 4.13 -12.02
CA ALA A 62 25.50 3.33 -13.07
C ALA A 62 24.67 3.40 -14.37
N PRO A 63 25.29 3.16 -15.54
CA PRO A 63 24.57 2.99 -16.80
C PRO A 63 23.57 1.82 -16.75
N GLU A 64 22.55 1.87 -17.60
CA GLU A 64 21.43 0.92 -17.57
C GLU A 64 21.87 -0.56 -17.62
N PRO A 65 22.82 -0.99 -18.47
CA PRO A 65 23.25 -2.39 -18.48
C PRO A 65 23.80 -2.87 -17.14
N ARG A 66 24.57 -2.02 -16.46
CA ARG A 66 25.12 -2.33 -15.13
C ARG A 66 24.05 -2.31 -14.05
N ALA A 67 23.10 -1.37 -14.13
CA ALA A 67 21.94 -1.35 -13.24
C ALA A 67 21.09 -2.62 -13.36
N ARG A 68 20.95 -3.17 -14.58
CA ARG A 68 20.24 -4.44 -14.83
C ARG A 68 20.91 -5.62 -14.13
N GLU A 69 22.25 -5.71 -14.17
CA GLU A 69 23.00 -6.76 -13.46
C GLU A 69 22.79 -6.69 -11.94
N ILE A 70 22.80 -5.49 -11.38
CA ILE A 70 22.55 -5.25 -9.95
C ILE A 70 21.14 -5.69 -9.57
N ILE A 71 20.14 -5.32 -10.37
CA ILE A 71 18.74 -5.68 -10.11
C ILE A 71 18.52 -7.19 -10.26
N ALA A 72 19.12 -7.82 -11.26
CA ALA A 72 19.07 -9.28 -11.42
C ALA A 72 19.64 -9.99 -10.19
N SER A 73 20.75 -9.49 -9.64
CA SER A 73 21.35 -10.01 -8.40
C SER A 73 20.42 -9.80 -7.19
N ALA A 74 19.75 -8.65 -7.09
CA ALA A 74 18.79 -8.35 -6.03
C ALA A 74 17.53 -9.26 -6.06
N MET A 75 17.13 -9.70 -7.26
CA MET A 75 15.97 -10.57 -7.50
C MET A 75 16.29 -12.07 -7.39
N ALA A 76 17.57 -12.45 -7.32
CA ALA A 76 17.98 -13.85 -7.27
C ALA A 76 17.33 -14.59 -6.08
N GLY A 77 16.73 -15.75 -6.34
CA GLY A 77 16.05 -16.58 -5.34
C GLY A 77 14.67 -16.05 -4.92
N LYS A 78 14.14 -15.03 -5.61
CA LYS A 78 12.83 -14.41 -5.34
C LYS A 78 11.91 -14.43 -6.58
N GLU A 79 12.05 -15.43 -7.43
CA GLU A 79 11.32 -15.57 -8.71
C GLU A 79 9.80 -15.72 -8.54
N ARG A 80 9.35 -16.07 -7.34
CA ARG A 80 7.93 -16.06 -6.98
C ARG A 80 7.36 -14.64 -6.87
N GLU A 81 8.15 -13.71 -6.36
CA GLU A 81 7.75 -12.33 -6.05
C GLU A 81 8.11 -11.36 -7.17
N TYR A 82 9.25 -11.60 -7.86
CA TYR A 82 9.77 -10.69 -8.87
C TYR A 82 10.02 -11.42 -10.19
N VAL A 83 9.63 -10.79 -11.29
CA VAL A 83 9.67 -11.38 -12.63
C VAL A 83 10.42 -10.44 -13.57
N ILE A 84 11.43 -10.95 -14.29
CA ILE A 84 12.05 -10.21 -15.40
C ILE A 84 11.15 -10.37 -16.62
N ARG A 85 10.76 -9.25 -17.24
CA ARG A 85 9.85 -9.24 -18.39
C ARG A 85 10.62 -9.21 -19.71
N SER A 86 9.98 -9.68 -20.78
CA SER A 86 10.56 -9.71 -22.13
C SER A 86 10.77 -8.31 -22.73
N ASP A 87 10.04 -7.31 -22.26
CA ASP A 87 10.19 -5.90 -22.64
C ASP A 87 11.35 -5.19 -21.90
N GLY A 88 12.09 -5.92 -21.07
CA GLY A 88 13.17 -5.36 -20.25
C GLY A 88 12.69 -4.64 -18.99
N GLY A 89 11.39 -4.65 -18.68
CA GLY A 89 10.87 -4.23 -17.38
C GLY A 89 10.94 -5.33 -16.33
N TYR A 90 10.43 -5.02 -15.14
CA TYR A 90 10.30 -5.98 -14.05
C TYR A 90 8.87 -5.97 -13.51
N GLY A 91 8.35 -7.16 -13.24
CA GLY A 91 7.06 -7.36 -12.58
C GLY A 91 7.26 -7.65 -11.09
N ILE A 92 6.39 -7.09 -10.25
CA ILE A 92 6.21 -7.52 -8.86
C ILE A 92 4.86 -8.21 -8.77
N ARG A 93 4.86 -9.46 -8.31
CA ARG A 93 3.69 -10.33 -8.21
C ARG A 93 3.07 -10.26 -6.82
N PHE A 94 1.78 -9.95 -6.75
CA PHE A 94 0.96 -10.26 -5.58
C PHE A 94 0.05 -11.46 -5.88
N VAL A 95 -0.75 -11.35 -6.93
CA VAL A 95 -1.55 -12.40 -7.59
C VAL A 95 -0.99 -12.66 -8.99
N GLU A 96 -0.91 -11.63 -9.82
CA GLU A 96 -0.47 -11.70 -11.20
C GLU A 96 0.96 -11.15 -11.36
N PRO A 97 1.78 -11.70 -12.28
CA PRO A 97 3.17 -11.29 -12.45
C PRO A 97 3.36 -9.81 -12.82
N ASP A 98 2.31 -9.15 -13.30
CA ASP A 98 2.31 -7.76 -13.72
C ASP A 98 1.50 -6.84 -12.79
N ASP A 99 1.20 -7.26 -11.56
CA ASP A 99 0.47 -6.43 -10.58
C ASP A 99 1.16 -5.11 -10.30
N THR A 100 2.48 -5.05 -10.38
CA THR A 100 3.23 -3.80 -10.44
C THR A 100 4.33 -3.92 -11.46
N LEU A 101 4.42 -2.92 -12.34
CA LEU A 101 5.43 -2.84 -13.37
C LEU A 101 6.46 -1.81 -12.97
N VAL A 102 7.72 -2.23 -12.95
CA VAL A 102 8.89 -1.41 -12.67
C VAL A 102 9.69 -1.27 -13.95
N ARG A 103 10.16 -0.06 -14.24
CA ARG A 103 10.99 0.24 -15.40
C ARG A 103 12.26 0.96 -14.99
N LEU A 104 13.25 0.89 -15.88
CA LEU A 104 14.48 1.66 -15.79
C LEU A 104 14.39 2.85 -16.72
N VAL A 105 14.74 4.02 -16.20
CA VAL A 105 14.75 5.27 -16.96
C VAL A 105 16.14 5.88 -16.84
N PRO A 106 16.85 6.11 -17.96
CA PRO A 106 18.11 6.84 -17.94
C PRO A 106 17.91 8.25 -17.38
N VAL A 107 18.81 8.66 -16.47
CA VAL A 107 18.87 10.00 -15.89
C VAL A 107 20.32 10.48 -15.91
N THR A 108 20.55 11.78 -15.69
CA THR A 108 21.91 12.37 -15.74
C THR A 108 22.88 11.66 -14.79
N GLU A 109 22.40 11.25 -13.63
CA GLU A 109 23.19 10.66 -12.55
C GLU A 109 23.37 9.14 -12.68
N GLY A 110 22.72 8.50 -13.67
CA GLY A 110 22.75 7.05 -13.87
C GLY A 110 21.42 6.49 -14.35
N THR A 111 20.88 5.50 -13.65
CA THR A 111 19.64 4.81 -14.04
C THR A 111 18.65 4.85 -12.89
N ARG A 112 17.47 5.41 -13.14
CA ARG A 112 16.39 5.46 -12.16
C ARG A 112 15.49 4.24 -12.29
N MET A 113 15.38 3.46 -11.23
CA MET A 113 14.37 2.44 -11.04
C MET A 113 13.10 3.07 -10.47
N GLN A 114 11.99 2.88 -11.17
CA GLN A 114 10.70 3.47 -10.79
C GLN A 114 9.54 2.55 -11.17
N ILE A 115 8.44 2.66 -10.43
CA ILE A 115 7.18 2.04 -10.85
C ILE A 115 6.60 2.81 -12.05
N GLU A 116 6.17 2.08 -13.06
CA GLU A 116 5.43 2.59 -14.21
C GLU A 116 3.93 2.61 -13.91
N THR A 117 3.42 1.49 -13.40
CA THR A 117 2.00 1.31 -13.11
C THR A 117 1.79 0.15 -12.15
N PHE A 118 0.72 0.19 -11.37
CA PHE A 118 0.32 -0.91 -10.48
C PHE A 118 -1.18 -1.11 -10.45
N ARG A 119 -1.61 -2.31 -10.07
CA ARG A 119 -3.00 -2.70 -9.88
C ARG A 119 -3.37 -2.55 -8.40
N ASP A 120 -4.57 -2.05 -8.15
CA ASP A 120 -5.20 -2.19 -6.84
C ASP A 120 -6.05 -3.48 -6.79
N TYR A 121 -6.16 -4.05 -5.59
CA TYR A 121 -7.10 -5.12 -5.31
C TYR A 121 -8.09 -4.61 -4.26
N PHE A 122 -9.38 -4.61 -4.61
CA PHE A 122 -10.45 -4.06 -3.78
C PHE A 122 -10.21 -2.61 -3.37
N GLY A 123 -9.69 -1.79 -4.30
CA GLY A 123 -9.43 -0.37 -4.08
C GLY A 123 -8.18 -0.06 -3.26
N PHE A 124 -7.31 -1.03 -2.97
CA PHE A 124 -6.04 -0.80 -2.27
C PHE A 124 -4.84 -1.47 -2.96
N PRO A 125 -3.69 -0.79 -3.13
CA PRO A 125 -2.47 -1.38 -3.67
C PRO A 125 -1.86 -2.40 -2.70
N GLN A 126 -1.58 -3.62 -3.18
CA GLN A 126 -1.08 -4.72 -2.33
C GLN A 126 0.44 -4.89 -2.37
N THR A 127 1.14 -4.14 -3.24
CA THR A 127 2.56 -4.36 -3.55
C THR A 127 3.54 -3.42 -2.85
N VAL A 128 3.06 -2.58 -1.92
CA VAL A 128 3.89 -1.59 -1.20
C VAL A 128 5.09 -2.25 -0.52
N GLN A 129 4.86 -3.33 0.23
CA GLN A 129 5.94 -4.02 0.94
C GLN A 129 6.95 -4.63 -0.03
N PHE A 130 6.48 -5.32 -1.08
CA PHE A 130 7.36 -5.92 -2.08
C PHE A 130 8.22 -4.87 -2.82
N TRP A 131 7.67 -3.67 -3.05
CA TRP A 131 8.41 -2.55 -3.64
C TRP A 131 9.50 -2.02 -2.71
N THR A 132 9.17 -1.80 -1.43
CA THR A 132 10.14 -1.37 -0.42
C THR A 132 11.26 -2.39 -0.24
N GLU A 133 10.91 -3.68 -0.19
CA GLU A 133 11.89 -4.77 -0.11
C GLU A 133 12.77 -4.84 -1.36
N LEU A 134 12.21 -4.66 -2.56
CA LEU A 134 12.99 -4.65 -3.80
C LEU A 134 13.99 -3.49 -3.80
N ARG A 135 13.57 -2.27 -3.43
CA ARG A 135 14.49 -1.12 -3.31
C ARG A 135 15.63 -1.39 -2.33
N ALA A 136 15.32 -1.98 -1.17
CA ALA A 136 16.33 -2.32 -0.17
C ALA A 136 17.31 -3.40 -0.68
N ARG A 137 16.80 -4.43 -1.37
CA ARG A 137 17.64 -5.47 -2.00
C ARG A 137 18.54 -4.91 -3.09
N VAL A 138 18.02 -4.00 -3.91
CA VAL A 138 18.80 -3.33 -4.95
C VAL A 138 19.88 -2.44 -4.33
N ALA A 139 19.60 -1.74 -3.24
CA ALA A 139 20.60 -0.96 -2.53
C ALA A 139 21.74 -1.84 -1.99
N ALA A 140 21.41 -2.97 -1.36
CA ALA A 140 22.41 -3.91 -0.85
C ALA A 140 23.23 -4.58 -1.97
N ALA A 141 22.58 -4.93 -3.09
CA ALA A 141 23.27 -5.47 -4.26
C ALA A 141 24.18 -4.42 -4.90
N ALA A 142 23.76 -3.16 -4.97
CA ALA A 142 24.59 -2.07 -5.50
C ALA A 142 25.83 -1.85 -4.63
N GLU A 143 25.68 -1.87 -3.31
CA GLU A 143 26.79 -1.78 -2.36
C GLU A 143 27.81 -2.91 -2.56
N ALA A 144 27.35 -4.15 -2.72
CA ALA A 144 28.22 -5.30 -3.01
C ALA A 144 28.95 -5.19 -4.36
N HIS A 145 28.45 -4.35 -5.27
CA HIS A 145 29.05 -4.05 -6.57
C HIS A 145 29.81 -2.71 -6.59
N GLU A 146 30.01 -2.08 -5.41
CA GLU A 146 30.67 -0.78 -5.25
C GLU A 146 29.99 0.36 -6.02
N VAL A 147 28.65 0.27 -6.16
CA VAL A 147 27.81 1.28 -6.83
C VAL A 147 26.94 1.99 -5.80
N THR A 148 27.03 3.32 -5.80
CA THR A 148 26.17 4.15 -4.95
C THR A 148 24.72 4.15 -5.45
N VAL A 149 23.77 4.22 -4.50
CA VAL A 149 22.37 4.48 -4.78
C VAL A 149 21.89 5.71 -4.02
N ALA A 150 20.90 6.40 -4.57
CA ALA A 150 20.25 7.54 -3.93
C ALA A 150 18.73 7.51 -4.18
N GLU A 151 17.96 8.14 -3.29
CA GLU A 151 16.54 8.37 -3.57
C GLU A 151 16.39 9.33 -4.75
N GLY A 152 15.56 8.94 -5.72
CA GLY A 152 15.26 9.78 -6.88
C GLY A 152 14.04 10.67 -6.66
N LYS A 153 13.72 11.50 -7.66
CA LYS A 153 12.49 12.30 -7.66
C LYS A 153 11.26 11.39 -7.48
N PRO A 154 10.37 11.65 -6.50
CA PRO A 154 9.18 10.84 -6.30
C PRO A 154 8.18 11.03 -7.43
N ILE A 155 7.37 9.99 -7.65
CA ILE A 155 6.32 9.95 -8.66
C ILE A 155 4.95 9.96 -7.97
N ARG A 156 4.03 10.74 -8.51
CA ARG A 156 2.62 10.72 -8.07
C ARG A 156 1.83 9.82 -9.00
N TYR A 157 0.85 9.13 -8.43
CA TYR A 157 -0.06 8.29 -9.19
C TYR A 157 -1.49 8.78 -9.05
N VAL A 158 -2.25 8.59 -10.12
CA VAL A 158 -3.69 8.78 -10.16
C VAL A 158 -4.33 7.45 -10.53
N ARG A 159 -5.54 7.23 -10.00
CA ARG A 159 -6.31 6.05 -10.33
C ARG A 159 -6.74 6.16 -11.79
N GLY A 160 -6.32 5.21 -12.61
CA GLY A 160 -6.65 5.12 -14.02
C GLY A 160 -7.89 4.26 -14.26
N GLU A 161 -7.90 3.59 -15.41
CA GLU A 161 -9.02 2.75 -15.85
C GLU A 161 -9.26 1.55 -14.93
N THR A 162 -10.53 1.16 -14.84
CA THR A 162 -10.94 -0.04 -14.13
C THR A 162 -10.62 -1.25 -15.00
N ILE A 163 -9.93 -2.23 -14.41
CA ILE A 163 -9.60 -3.51 -15.06
C ILE A 163 -10.84 -4.42 -15.01
N ASP A 164 -11.57 -4.34 -13.89
CA ASP A 164 -12.84 -5.02 -13.64
C ASP A 164 -13.70 -4.16 -12.69
N ASP A 165 -14.84 -4.67 -12.22
CA ASP A 165 -15.78 -3.95 -11.36
C ASP A 165 -15.19 -3.48 -10.02
N ARG A 166 -14.02 -3.99 -9.60
CA ARG A 166 -13.45 -3.79 -8.26
C ARG A 166 -12.01 -3.32 -8.26
N ASN A 167 -11.29 -3.53 -9.36
CA ASN A 167 -9.86 -3.31 -9.45
C ASN A 167 -9.53 -2.29 -10.52
N ALA A 168 -8.58 -1.41 -10.26
CA ALA A 168 -8.10 -0.44 -11.23
C ALA A 168 -6.58 -0.47 -11.40
N ARG A 169 -6.16 0.02 -12.56
CA ARG A 169 -4.76 0.28 -12.86
C ARG A 169 -4.45 1.74 -12.50
N TRP A 170 -3.44 1.95 -11.67
CA TRP A 170 -2.91 3.26 -11.33
C TRP A 170 -1.82 3.65 -12.30
N VAL A 171 -1.83 4.90 -12.74
CA VAL A 171 -0.90 5.45 -13.73
C VAL A 171 -0.22 6.69 -13.17
N GLN A 172 0.95 7.01 -13.71
CA GLN A 172 1.67 8.22 -13.32
C GLN A 172 0.81 9.45 -13.60
N ALA A 173 0.78 10.37 -12.66
CA ALA A 173 0.15 11.66 -12.87
C ALA A 173 0.91 12.43 -13.98
N PRO A 174 0.20 13.15 -14.86
CA PRO A 174 0.81 13.98 -15.89
C PRO A 174 1.66 15.12 -15.31
#